data_AF-A0A952FK26-F1
#
_entry.id   AF-A0A952FK26-F1
#
_cell.length_a   1.000
_cell.length_b   1.000
_cell.length_c   1.000
_cell.angle_alpha   90.00
_cell.angle_beta   90.00
_cell.angle_gamma   90.00
#
_symmetry.space_group_name_H-M   'P 1'
#
loop_
_entity.id
_entity.type
_entity.pdbx_description
1 polymer ?
#
loop_
_entity_poly.entity_id
_entity_poly.type
_entity_poly.pdbx_seq_one_letter_code
_entity_poly.pdbx_strand_id
1 'polypeptide(L)' 'MTRAYSELVARGAPRSVAMDAAIRVFVYHHPEVPAFRAHDTVETWVFSGPLN' A
#
# COMPACT_ATOMS: atom_id res chain seq x y z
N MET A 1 -6.26 1.88 -2.02
CA MET A 1 -4.81 1.61 -2.16
C MET A 1 -4.48 0.26 -2.79
N THR A 2 -5.28 -0.79 -2.58
CA THR A 2 -5.03 -2.16 -3.08
C THR A 2 -4.68 -2.22 -4.56
N ARG A 3 -5.34 -1.40 -5.40
CA ARG A 3 -5.08 -1.32 -6.85
C ARG A 3 -3.64 -0.89 -7.19
N ALA A 4 -3.10 0.14 -6.55
CA ALA A 4 -1.74 0.64 -6.85
C ALA A 4 -0.67 -0.39 -6.49
N TYR A 5 -0.83 -1.06 -5.34
CA TYR A 5 0.02 -2.18 -4.94
C TYR A 5 -0.06 -3.34 -5.94
N SER A 6 -1.29 -3.80 -6.25
CA SER A 6 -1.51 -4.93 -7.15
C SER A 6 -0.99 -4.67 -8.57
N GLU A 7 -1.17 -3.47 -9.11
CA GLU A 7 -0.67 -3.11 -10.44
C GLU A 7 0.86 -3.06 -10.50
N LEU A 8 1.53 -2.58 -9.44
CA LEU A 8 2.99 -2.58 -9.36
C LEU A 8 3.56 -4.00 -9.26
N VAL A 9 2.96 -4.84 -8.40
CA VAL A 9 3.36 -6.25 -8.27
C VAL A 9 3.12 -7.01 -9.58
N ALA A 10 1.98 -6.80 -10.24
CA ALA A 10 1.67 -7.42 -11.53
C ALA A 10 2.66 -7.03 -12.65
N ARG A 11 3.29 -5.86 -12.54
CA ARG A 11 4.34 -5.39 -13.45
C ARG A 11 5.75 -5.84 -13.03
N GLY A 12 5.87 -6.66 -12.00
CA GLY A 12 7.13 -7.22 -11.53
C GLY A 12 7.91 -6.35 -10.54
N ALA A 13 7.30 -5.28 -10.00
CA ALA A 13 7.95 -4.49 -8.95
C ALA A 13 8.12 -5.33 -7.67
N PRO A 14 9.23 -5.20 -6.94
CA PRO A 14 9.38 -5.81 -5.62
C PRO A 14 8.25 -5.39 -4.70
N ARG A 15 7.75 -6.32 -3.87
CA ARG A 15 6.65 -6.04 -2.92
C ARG A 15 6.96 -4.88 -1.98
N SER A 16 8.21 -4.73 -1.54
CA SER A 16 8.66 -3.60 -0.73
C SER A 16 8.49 -2.25 -1.44
N VAL A 17 8.84 -2.18 -2.73
CA VAL A 17 8.67 -0.97 -3.55
C VAL A 17 7.18 -0.67 -3.77
N ALA A 18 6.37 -1.70 -4.03
CA ALA A 18 4.92 -1.54 -4.17
C ALA A 18 4.26 -1.06 -2.87
N MET A 19 4.74 -1.55 -1.72
CA MET A 19 4.29 -1.14 -0.39
C MET A 19 4.64 0.33 -0.10
N ASP A 20 5.88 0.74 -0.34
CA ASP A 20 6.32 2.13 -0.18
C ASP A 20 5.49 3.09 -1.04
N ALA A 21 5.21 2.72 -2.29
CA ALA A 21 4.37 3.50 -3.18
C ALA A 21 2.93 3.64 -2.64
N ALA A 22 2.34 2.54 -2.16
CA ALA A 22 1.00 2.55 -1.58
C ALA A 22 0.92 3.41 -0.30
N ILE A 23 1.95 3.38 0.56
CA ILE A 23 2.06 4.23 1.75
C ILE A 23 2.16 5.70 1.35
N ARG A 24 2.99 6.05 0.37
CA ARG A 24 3.11 7.45 -0.10
C ARG A 24 1.79 7.99 -0.64
N VAL A 25 1.09 7.19 -1.44
CA VAL A 25 -0.24 7.55 -1.95
C VAL A 25 -1.24 7.69 -0.81
N PHE A 26 -1.17 6.84 0.22
CA PHE A 26 -2.04 6.95 1.40
C PHE A 26 -1.82 8.23 2.18
N VAL A 27 -0.57 8.54 2.54
CA VAL A 27 -0.23 9.77 3.25
C VAL A 27 -0.62 11.01 2.44
N TYR A 28 -0.48 10.97 1.11
CA TYR A 28 -0.88 12.10 0.26
C TYR A 28 -2.39 12.40 0.33
N HIS A 29 -3.24 11.38 0.37
CA HIS A 29 -4.69 11.55 0.43
C HIS A 29 -5.24 11.67 1.86
N HIS A 30 -4.49 11.21 2.86
CA HIS A 30 -4.89 11.18 4.26
C HIS A 30 -3.86 11.87 5.16
N PRO A 31 -3.61 13.18 4.97
CA PRO A 31 -2.63 13.92 5.78
C PRO A 31 -3.00 13.96 7.28
N GLU A 32 -4.27 13.70 7.62
CA GLU A 32 -4.78 13.57 8.99
C GLU A 32 -4.30 12.29 9.70
N VAL A 33 -3.84 11.29 8.96
CA VAL A 33 -3.38 10.02 9.54
C VAL A 33 -1.88 10.13 9.83
N PRO A 34 -1.44 9.91 11.08
CA PRO A 34 -0.02 9.89 11.40
C PRO A 34 0.73 8.85 10.58
N ALA A 35 1.91 9.22 10.06
CA ALA A 35 2.70 8.36 9.17
C ALA A 35 3.02 6.98 9.77
N PHE A 36 3.18 6.88 11.09
CA PHE A 36 3.41 5.60 11.77
C PHE A 36 2.22 4.64 11.68
N ARG A 37 0.99 5.14 11.50
CA ARG A 37 -0.22 4.32 11.29
C ARG A 37 -0.50 4.01 9.81
N ALA A 38 0.14 4.72 8.89
CA ALA A 38 -0.03 4.51 7.47
C ALA A 38 0.45 3.12 7.04
N HIS A 39 1.56 2.65 7.62
CA HIS A 39 2.10 1.32 7.35
C HIS A 39 1.10 0.22 7.70
N ASP A 40 0.63 0.18 8.94
CA ASP A 40 -0.32 -0.84 9.44
C ASP A 40 -1.63 -0.85 8.64
N THR A 41 -2.12 0.35 8.28
CA THR A 41 -3.34 0.50 7.49
C THR A 41 -3.18 -0.08 6.09
N VAL A 42 -2.09 0.27 5.41
CA VAL A 42 -1.81 -0.22 4.05
C VAL A 42 -1.50 -1.71 4.06
N GLU A 43 -0.78 -2.21 5.07
CA GLU A 43 -0.46 -3.62 5.24
C GLU A 43 -1.73 -4.45 5.39
N THR A 44 -2.65 -4.02 6.26
CA THR A 44 -3.95 -4.68 6.44
C THR A 44 -4.71 -4.80 5.13
N TRP A 45 -4.73 -3.74 4.31
CA TRP A 45 -5.42 -3.76 3.02
C TRP A 45 -4.77 -4.67 1.99
N VAL A 46 -3.44 -4.71 1.95
CA VAL A 46 -2.69 -5.54 1.01
C VAL A 46 -2.78 -7.03 1.38
N PHE A 47 -2.76 -7.36 2.68
CA PHE A 47 -2.92 -8.74 3.16
C PHE A 47 -4.37 -9.23 3.16
N SER A 48 -5.35 -8.32 3.26
CA SER A 48 -6.78 -8.66 3.23
C SER A 48 -7.39 -8.64 1.81
N GLY A 49 -6.60 -8.30 0.79
CA GLY A 49 -6.97 -8.54 -0.62
C GLY A 49 -7.05 -10.04 -0.90
N PRO A 50 -7.79 -10.49 -1.94
CA PRO A 50 -8.02 -11.91 -2.16
C PRO A 50 -6.67 -12.63 -2.21
N LEU A 51 -6.45 -13.46 -1.19
CA LEU A 51 -5.37 -14.43 -1.12
C LEU A 51 -5.46 -15.24 -2.42
N ASN A 52 -4.46 -15.09 -3.28
CA ASN A 52 -4.20 -16.08 -4.33
C ASN A 52 -3.92 -17.43 -3.68
#